data_AF-A0A2M6W060-F1
#
_entry.id   AF-A0A2M6W060-F1
#
_cell.length_a   1.000
_cell.length_b   1.000
_cell.length_c   1.000
_cell.angle_alpha   90.00
_cell.angle_beta   90.00
_cell.angle_gamma   90.00
#
_symmetry.space_group_name_H-M   'P 1'
#
loop_
_entity.id
_entity.type
_entity.pdbx_description
1 polymer ?
#
loop_
_entity_poly.entity_id
_entity_poly.type
_entity_poly.pdbx_seq_one_letter_code
_entity_poly.pdbx_strand_id
1 'polypeptide(L)'
;MKYYYFFAVLISFYFAANAHAATALNVPFTPQSPSGEWVQPWQDACEESVIAMIDSFYHAESLERQYAEKKIQNIFLIKEHFLGYSLDEGADTIVSFINNFLTWEAYVVEAPTIEEITHEMSLGRPVILPTY
;
A
#
# COMPACT_ATOMS: atom_id res chain seq x y z
N MET A 1 0.77 21.90 65.95
CA MET A 1 1.48 21.20 64.86
C MET A 1 0.62 20.02 64.42
N LYS A 2 0.03 20.07 63.22
CA LYS A 2 -0.73 18.94 62.63
C LYS A 2 0.13 18.36 61.51
N TYR A 3 0.58 17.11 61.68
CA TYR A 3 1.30 16.37 60.66
C TYR A 3 0.28 15.74 59.70
N TYR A 4 0.31 16.16 58.44
CA TYR A 4 -0.47 15.55 57.37
C TYR A 4 0.39 14.46 56.71
N TYR A 5 -0.03 13.20 56.86
CA TYR A 5 0.59 12.08 56.16
C TYR A 5 0.13 12.09 54.69
N PHE A 6 1.07 12.30 53.78
CA PHE A 6 0.84 12.26 52.34
C PHE A 6 0.94 10.81 51.88
N PHE A 7 -0.20 10.17 51.59
CA PHE A 7 -0.23 8.81 51.06
C PHE A 7 0.03 8.88 49.55
N ALA A 8 1.25 8.58 49.12
CA ALA A 8 1.58 8.50 47.70
C ALA A 8 1.08 7.15 47.14
N VAL A 9 0.04 7.18 46.32
CA VAL A 9 -0.43 6.02 45.57
C VAL A 9 0.43 5.91 44.31
N LEU A 10 1.34 4.94 44.29
CA LEU A 10 2.08 4.54 43.09
C LEU A 10 1.15 3.71 42.21
N ILE A 11 0.63 4.32 41.14
CA ILE A 11 -0.13 3.61 40.10
C ILE A 11 0.88 3.02 39.11
N SER A 12 1.09 1.72 39.20
CA SER A 12 1.90 0.96 38.25
C SER A 12 1.08 0.76 36.96
N PHE A 13 1.41 1.49 35.89
CA PHE A 13 0.88 1.20 34.57
C PHE A 13 1.60 -0.02 33.99
N TYR A 14 0.93 -1.17 34.01
CA TYR A 14 1.33 -2.32 33.21
C TYR A 14 1.00 -2.03 31.75
N PHE A 15 2.02 -1.83 30.91
CA PHE A 15 1.85 -1.94 29.46
C PHE A 15 1.67 -3.43 29.13
N ALA A 16 0.42 -3.84 28.93
CA ALA A 16 0.17 -5.10 28.24
C ALA A 16 0.75 -4.95 26.83
N ALA A 17 1.67 -5.85 26.46
CA ALA A 17 2.06 -6.02 25.07
C ALA A 17 0.79 -6.43 24.31
N ASN A 18 0.19 -5.48 23.59
CA ASN A 18 -0.90 -5.79 22.69
C ASN A 18 -0.32 -6.71 21.62
N ALA A 19 -0.79 -7.95 21.58
CA ALA A 19 -0.63 -8.76 20.38
C ALA A 19 -1.31 -7.99 19.25
N HIS A 20 -0.54 -7.57 18.24
CA HIS A 20 -1.08 -6.92 17.06
C HIS A 20 -1.99 -7.92 16.35
N ALA A 21 -3.30 -7.76 16.50
CA ALA A 21 -4.24 -8.47 15.66
C ALA A 21 -3.90 -8.14 14.20
N ALA A 22 -3.83 -9.16 13.34
CA ALA A 22 -3.55 -8.98 11.92
C ALA A 22 -4.51 -7.92 11.35
N THR A 23 -3.96 -6.76 11.00
CA THR A 23 -4.75 -5.64 10.49
C THR A 23 -4.97 -5.87 9.01
N ALA A 24 -6.11 -6.45 8.65
CA ALA A 24 -6.48 -6.61 7.24
C ALA A 24 -6.91 -5.25 6.67
N LEU A 25 -6.20 -4.76 5.66
CA LEU A 25 -6.60 -3.60 4.88
C LEU A 25 -7.62 -4.05 3.83
N ASN A 26 -8.75 -3.35 3.76
CA ASN A 26 -9.81 -3.62 2.78
C ASN A 26 -9.47 -2.98 1.42
N VAL A 27 -8.34 -3.38 0.83
CA VAL A 27 -7.93 -2.93 -0.50
C VAL A 27 -8.85 -3.57 -1.55
N PRO A 28 -9.48 -2.80 -2.45
CA PRO A 28 -10.30 -3.38 -3.51
C PRO A 28 -9.44 -4.19 -4.46
N PHE A 29 -9.97 -5.31 -4.95
CA PHE A 29 -9.23 -6.24 -5.81
C PHE A 29 -9.61 -6.10 -7.28
N THR A 30 -8.61 -6.17 -8.17
CA THR A 30 -8.79 -6.41 -9.60
C THR A 30 -7.68 -7.35 -10.10
N PRO A 31 -7.94 -8.28 -11.02
CA PRO A 31 -6.87 -8.98 -11.72
C PRO A 31 -6.15 -8.02 -12.69
N GLN A 32 -4.91 -8.34 -13.04
CA GLN A 32 -4.13 -7.53 -13.98
C GLN A 32 -4.70 -7.49 -15.39
N SER A 33 -5.50 -8.49 -15.75
CA SER A 33 -6.36 -8.49 -16.93
C SER A 33 -7.82 -8.52 -16.48
N PRO A 34 -8.47 -7.35 -16.29
CA PRO A 34 -9.86 -7.29 -15.80
C PRO A 34 -10.87 -8.02 -16.70
N SER A 35 -10.63 -8.05 -18.01
CA SER A 35 -11.43 -8.78 -19.00
C SER A 35 -11.03 -10.25 -19.18
N GLY A 36 -9.88 -10.66 -18.62
CA GLY A 36 -9.34 -12.01 -18.77
C GLY A 36 -8.56 -12.23 -20.07
N GLU A 37 -8.31 -11.18 -20.85
CA GLU A 37 -7.46 -11.21 -22.04
C GLU A 37 -5.98 -11.11 -21.65
N TRP A 38 -5.24 -12.21 -21.78
CA TRP A 38 -3.82 -12.30 -21.41
C TRP A 38 -2.91 -11.99 -22.60
N VAL A 39 -3.03 -10.77 -23.12
CA VAL A 39 -2.22 -10.21 -24.20
C VAL A 39 -1.67 -8.85 -23.77
N GLN A 40 -0.64 -8.36 -24.44
CA GLN A 40 -0.11 -7.01 -24.18
C GLN A 40 -1.22 -5.93 -24.27
N PRO A 41 -1.24 -4.94 -23.36
CA PRO A 41 -0.30 -4.72 -22.26
C PRO A 41 -0.60 -5.54 -20.98
N TRP A 42 -1.71 -6.28 -20.93
CA TRP A 42 -2.18 -6.97 -19.72
C TRP A 42 -1.28 -8.09 -19.20
N GLN A 43 -0.35 -8.60 -20.02
CA GLN A 43 0.63 -9.61 -19.58
C GLN A 43 1.59 -9.05 -18.54
N ASP A 44 1.94 -7.77 -18.63
CA ASP A 44 2.93 -7.10 -17.79
C ASP A 44 2.28 -5.89 -17.09
N ALA A 45 1.06 -6.10 -16.57
CA ALA A 45 0.26 -5.07 -15.92
C ALA A 45 0.22 -5.23 -14.39
N CYS A 46 1.18 -5.97 -13.80
CA CYS A 46 1.10 -6.34 -12.39
C CYS A 46 1.32 -5.11 -11.48
N GLU A 47 2.29 -4.25 -11.81
CA GLU A 47 2.58 -3.01 -11.09
C GLU A 47 1.43 -2.00 -11.22
N GLU A 48 0.91 -1.79 -12.43
CA GLU A 48 -0.21 -0.88 -12.66
C GLU A 48 -1.45 -1.31 -11.88
N SER A 49 -1.66 -2.62 -11.78
CA SER A 49 -2.81 -3.18 -11.09
C SER A 49 -2.72 -2.98 -9.59
N VAL A 50 -1.55 -3.22 -8.97
CA VAL A 50 -1.38 -2.96 -7.53
C VAL A 50 -1.44 -1.47 -7.22
N ILE A 51 -0.91 -0.61 -8.09
CA ILE A 51 -1.05 0.85 -7.97
C ILE A 51 -2.52 1.25 -8.06
N ALA A 52 -3.29 0.72 -9.02
CA ALA A 52 -4.71 1.01 -9.16
C ALA A 52 -5.53 0.55 -7.93
N MET A 53 -5.21 -0.62 -7.38
CA MET A 53 -5.84 -1.16 -6.15
C MET A 53 -5.60 -0.24 -4.95
N ILE A 54 -4.36 0.22 -4.75
CA ILE A 54 -3.99 1.09 -3.62
C ILE A 54 -4.55 2.51 -3.81
N ASP A 55 -4.51 3.03 -5.04
CA ASP A 55 -5.12 4.32 -5.35
C ASP A 55 -6.62 4.31 -5.05
N SER A 56 -7.34 3.26 -5.45
CA SER A 56 -8.76 3.10 -5.10
C SER A 56 -9.00 2.90 -3.60
N PHE A 57 -8.08 2.23 -2.88
CA PHE A 57 -8.15 2.14 -1.42
C PHE A 57 -8.10 3.52 -0.77
N TYR A 58 -7.15 4.38 -1.16
CA TYR A 58 -7.03 5.73 -0.58
C TYR A 58 -8.17 6.67 -0.97
N HIS A 59 -8.79 6.46 -2.13
CA HIS A 59 -9.94 7.26 -2.57
C HIS A 59 -11.31 6.66 -2.18
N ALA A 60 -11.33 5.52 -1.47
CA ALA A 60 -12.55 4.79 -1.10
C ALA A 60 -13.44 4.43 -2.31
N GLU A 61 -12.81 4.05 -3.42
CA GLU A 61 -13.48 3.70 -4.68
C GLU A 61 -13.60 2.18 -4.85
N SER A 62 -14.68 1.71 -5.49
CA SER A 62 -14.77 0.31 -5.93
C SER A 62 -14.02 0.10 -7.24
N LEU A 63 -13.41 -1.07 -7.41
CA LEU A 63 -12.78 -1.49 -8.67
C LEU A 63 -13.67 -2.44 -9.45
N GLU A 64 -14.74 -1.91 -10.02
CA GLU A 64 -15.50 -2.64 -11.03
C GLU A 64 -14.69 -2.79 -12.31
N ARG A 65 -14.92 -3.88 -13.06
CA ARG A 65 -14.11 -4.26 -14.24
C ARG A 65 -13.74 -3.10 -15.16
N GLN A 66 -14.72 -2.34 -15.66
CA GLN A 66 -14.48 -1.26 -16.62
C GLN A 66 -13.69 -0.10 -15.99
N TYR A 67 -13.90 0.15 -14.70
CA TYR A 67 -13.18 1.19 -13.98
C TYR A 67 -11.73 0.77 -13.71
N ALA A 68 -11.51 -0.49 -13.35
CA ALA A 68 -10.18 -1.08 -13.21
C ALA A 68 -9.39 -1.03 -14.53
N GLU A 69 -10.01 -1.43 -15.65
CA GLU A 69 -9.37 -1.33 -16.98
C GLU A 69 -8.92 0.10 -17.28
N LYS A 70 -9.81 1.08 -17.05
CA LYS A 70 -9.50 2.49 -17.28
C LYS A 70 -8.37 2.99 -16.38
N LYS A 71 -8.36 2.63 -15.09
CA LYS A 71 -7.28 3.03 -14.17
C LYS A 71 -5.94 2.43 -14.57
N ILE A 72 -5.90 1.13 -14.84
CA ILE A 72 -4.68 0.43 -15.26
C ILE A 72 -4.13 1.05 -16.57
N GLN A 73 -5.00 1.28 -17.56
CA GLN A 73 -4.61 1.94 -18.81
C GLN A 73 -4.10 3.37 -18.60
N ASN A 74 -4.71 4.14 -17.71
CA ASN A 74 -4.22 5.49 -17.40
C ASN A 74 -2.82 5.46 -16.76
N ILE A 75 -2.55 4.51 -15.86
CA ILE A 75 -1.23 4.34 -15.25
C ILE A 75 -0.21 3.96 -16.33
N PHE A 76 -0.53 3.01 -17.21
CA PHE A 76 0.30 2.69 -18.38
C PHE A 76 0.62 3.92 -19.22
N LEU A 77 -0.38 4.72 -19.58
CA LEU A 77 -0.17 5.91 -20.41
C LEU A 77 0.77 6.92 -19.77
N ILE A 78 0.66 7.13 -18.45
CA ILE A 78 1.56 8.02 -17.71
C ILE A 78 2.96 7.40 -17.65
N LYS A 79 3.05 6.10 -17.36
CA LYS A 79 4.32 5.35 -17.29
C LYS A 79 5.06 5.41 -18.63
N GLU A 80 4.38 5.13 -19.73
CA GLU A 80 4.96 5.17 -21.07
C GLU A 80 5.45 6.57 -21.46
N HIS A 81 4.71 7.62 -21.05
CA HIS A 81 5.15 8.99 -21.29
C HIS A 81 6.37 9.37 -20.43
N PHE A 82 6.48 8.84 -19.21
CA PHE A 82 7.55 9.16 -18.26
C PHE A 82 8.84 8.35 -18.52
N LEU A 83 8.71 7.06 -18.82
CA LEU A 83 9.82 6.10 -18.94
C LEU A 83 10.11 5.67 -20.38
N GLY A 84 9.19 5.90 -21.32
CA GLY A 84 9.17 5.22 -22.61
C GLY A 84 8.51 3.85 -22.52
N TYR A 85 8.70 3.00 -23.55
CA TYR A 85 8.15 1.65 -23.53
C TYR A 85 8.85 0.81 -22.46
N SER A 86 8.09 0.39 -21.45
CA SER A 86 8.57 -0.44 -20.33
C SER A 86 7.49 -1.43 -19.91
N LEU A 87 7.92 -2.68 -19.68
CA LEU A 87 7.03 -3.80 -19.38
C LEU A 87 6.97 -4.02 -17.87
N ASP A 88 8.09 -4.34 -17.23
CA ASP A 88 8.18 -4.61 -15.78
C ASP A 88 8.93 -3.49 -15.05
N GLU A 89 8.64 -3.30 -13.75
CA GLU A 89 9.30 -2.27 -12.95
C GLU A 89 9.81 -2.73 -11.58
N GLY A 90 11.00 -2.24 -11.21
CA GLY A 90 11.53 -2.40 -9.87
C GLY A 90 10.88 -1.46 -8.85
N ALA A 91 11.10 -1.74 -7.56
CA ALA A 91 10.56 -0.94 -6.45
C ALA A 91 10.88 0.56 -6.57
N ASP A 92 12.11 0.92 -6.97
CA ASP A 92 12.53 2.31 -7.13
C ASP A 92 11.72 3.04 -8.22
N THR A 93 11.45 2.37 -9.35
CA THR A 93 10.65 2.96 -10.42
C THR A 93 9.19 3.13 -9.99
N ILE A 94 8.62 2.14 -9.31
CA ILE A 94 7.27 2.22 -8.74
C ILE A 94 7.15 3.41 -7.78
N VAL A 95 8.11 3.56 -6.86
CA VAL A 95 8.14 4.69 -5.91
C VAL A 95 8.29 6.03 -6.64
N SER A 96 9.18 6.11 -7.64
CA SER A 96 9.32 7.31 -8.46
C SER A 96 8.01 7.66 -9.16
N PHE A 97 7.32 6.69 -9.75
CA PHE A 97 6.03 6.93 -10.39
C PHE A 97 5.00 7.48 -9.39
N ILE A 98 4.80 6.79 -8.26
CA ILE A 98 3.83 7.16 -7.23
C ILE A 98 4.08 8.60 -6.76
N ASN A 99 5.31 8.91 -6.38
CA ASN A 99 5.67 10.20 -5.79
C ASN A 99 5.63 11.37 -6.78
N ASN A 100 5.70 11.11 -8.09
CA ASN A 100 5.61 12.16 -9.11
C ASN A 100 4.18 12.40 -9.63
N PHE A 101 3.31 11.38 -9.58
CA PHE A 101 2.04 11.42 -10.33
C PHE A 101 0.78 11.17 -9.48
N LEU A 102 0.89 10.68 -8.25
CA LEU A 102 -0.26 10.37 -7.39
C LEU A 102 -0.38 11.34 -6.21
N THR A 103 -1.52 11.29 -5.53
CA THR A 103 -1.85 12.15 -4.37
C THR A 103 -1.31 11.61 -3.05
N TRP A 104 -0.67 10.44 -3.09
CA TRP A 104 -0.09 9.74 -1.95
C TRP A 104 1.35 9.33 -2.29
N GLU A 105 2.15 9.09 -1.25
CA GLU A 105 3.58 8.82 -1.38
C GLU A 105 3.92 7.38 -1.01
N ALA A 106 5.05 6.91 -1.51
CA ALA A 106 5.65 5.63 -1.19
C ALA A 106 7.16 5.76 -0.96
N TYR A 107 7.73 4.78 -0.28
CA TYR A 107 9.17 4.63 -0.08
C TYR A 107 9.56 3.16 -0.14
N VAL A 108 10.81 2.89 -0.51
CA VAL A 108 11.35 1.53 -0.54
C VAL A 108 11.91 1.17 0.83
N VAL A 109 11.57 -0.02 1.31
CA VAL A 109 12.26 -0.69 2.42
C VAL A 109 12.91 -1.93 1.85
N GLU A 110 14.24 -1.96 1.87
CA GLU A 110 15.02 -3.12 1.44
C GLU A 110 15.00 -4.22 2.49
N ALA A 111 14.70 -5.44 2.06
CA ALA A 111 14.63 -6.64 2.91
C ALA A 111 13.83 -6.42 4.23
N PRO A 112 12.54 -6.02 4.16
CA PRO A 112 11.74 -5.72 5.34
C PRO A 112 11.48 -6.98 6.18
N THR A 113 11.43 -6.80 7.49
CA THR A 113 10.97 -7.82 8.45
C THR A 113 9.44 -7.95 8.40
N ILE A 114 8.91 -9.07 8.91
CA ILE A 114 7.45 -9.26 9.05
C ILE A 114 6.87 -8.20 9.99
N GLU A 115 7.62 -7.85 11.04
CA GLU A 115 7.25 -6.82 12.00
C GLU A 115 7.11 -5.45 11.35
N GLU A 116 8.02 -5.07 10.44
CA GLU A 116 7.92 -3.82 9.67
C GLU A 116 6.73 -3.83 8.72
N ILE A 117 6.52 -4.92 7.96
CA ILE A 117 5.36 -5.05 7.05
C ILE A 117 4.05 -4.91 7.83
N THR A 118 3.92 -5.64 8.93
CA THR A 118 2.70 -5.61 9.76
C THR A 118 2.52 -4.28 10.49
N HIS A 119 3.61 -3.59 10.83
CA HIS A 119 3.55 -2.24 11.38
C HIS A 119 2.95 -1.26 10.39
N GLU A 120 3.43 -1.24 9.13
CA GLU A 120 2.87 -0.41 8.04
C GLU A 120 1.37 -0.66 7.85
N MET A 121 0.99 -1.94 7.74
CA MET A 121 -0.41 -2.33 7.60
C MET A 121 -1.26 -1.89 8.80
N SER A 122 -0.73 -1.95 10.01
CA SER A 122 -1.45 -1.51 11.22
C SER A 122 -1.68 0.00 11.27
N LEU A 123 -0.90 0.76 10.50
CA LEU A 123 -1.04 2.21 10.34
C LEU A 123 -1.91 2.59 9.14
N GLY A 124 -2.58 1.62 8.50
CA GLY A 124 -3.45 1.88 7.35
C GLY A 124 -2.69 2.08 6.05
N ARG A 125 -1.40 1.68 5.98
CA ARG A 125 -0.57 1.83 4.79
C ARG A 125 -0.42 0.48 4.06
N PRO A 126 -0.98 0.33 2.84
CA PRO A 126 -0.75 -0.85 2.03
C PRO A 126 0.74 -1.02 1.70
N VAL A 127 1.17 -2.28 1.56
CA VAL A 127 2.55 -2.65 1.22
C VAL A 127 2.54 -3.32 -0.15
N ILE A 128 3.36 -2.81 -1.08
CA ILE A 128 3.63 -3.45 -2.38
C ILE A 128 4.87 -4.33 -2.21
N LEU A 129 4.77 -5.59 -2.61
CA LEU A 129 5.90 -6.52 -2.63
C LEU A 129 6.16 -6.97 -4.07
N PRO A 130 7.11 -6.34 -4.79
CA PRO A 130 7.59 -6.87 -6.06
C PRO A 130 8.27 -8.23 -5.82
N THR A 131 7.85 -9.25 -6.56
CA THR A 131 8.46 -10.59 -6.50
C THR A 131 8.96 -10.96 -7.89
N TYR A 132 10.25 -11.27 -8.00
CA TYR A 132 10.94 -11.64 -9.23
C TYR A 132 11.20 -13.15 -9.28
#